data_AF-A0AAU5JQA6-F1
#
_entry.id   AF-A0AAU5JQA6-F1
#
_cell.length_a   1.000
_cell.length_b   1.000
_cell.length_c   1.000
_cell.angle_alpha   90.00
_cell.angle_beta   90.00
_cell.angle_gamma   90.00
#
_symmetry.space_group_name_H-M   'P 1'
#
loop_
_entity.id
_entity.type
_entity.pdbx_description
1 polymer ?
#
loop_
_entity_poly.entity_id
_entity_poly.type
_entity_poly.pdbx_seq_one_letter_code
_entity_poly.pdbx_strand_id
1 'polypeptide(L)'
;MRAGRAMTGAALVAAAAALVAGCTGPGSGAGGSDGKGVGGVATDSTPKEPLARLSVPTAYDAAKGWDETLAWVPGSVWTVPVAVVPRQEAVALMRVSSDGYTLRVRAGATGELRWTSVPWRPPTPVEGAQGDPESGEAAEIPDVTGVEQDGRGYVVAYAHGMRGKDALHEGAEVVRLAVYAADASGSSVKPLREIDVPVSADPGEVRVRADGGRLLVAWGEEGMYPQLSHTVDVVTGAVTPYKEPDKLLRQCEDGVGGCSGNRVVAASADGPLVAAGSGGFGVPGRWFSDDVRPDGVAAKAGFLGNWNGEVYGVGAGRLLAQWDTVGEAGADALPVWSVHDVRTGRLQARMACGYEETRGVGSSDAERDYSVITSPSGRYLAAGPVVFDLERKKGICLEGDGDRKTIVLASLRDDGTAYGQVQEDSPGGEPVVAQLDLAAADGAPKVLGMGVETPFHTDVSGSGLFVTRDDDENVRISLRGER
;
A
#
# COMPACT_ATOMS: atom_id res chain seq x y z
N MET A 1 46.76 21.09 -20.33
CA MET A 1 47.97 20.24 -20.41
C MET A 1 47.56 18.87 -20.94
N ARG A 2 48.34 18.38 -21.90
CA ARG A 2 48.06 17.18 -22.71
C ARG A 2 48.19 15.90 -21.89
N ALA A 3 47.32 14.93 -22.15
CA ALA A 3 47.74 13.58 -22.55
C ALA A 3 46.54 12.85 -23.15
N GLY A 4 46.54 12.72 -24.48
CA GLY A 4 45.61 11.87 -25.20
C GLY A 4 46.10 10.44 -25.30
N ARG A 5 45.17 9.50 -25.45
CA ARG A 5 45.39 8.25 -26.17
C ARG A 5 44.13 7.93 -26.96
N ALA A 6 44.25 8.07 -28.28
CA ALA A 6 43.37 7.45 -29.24
C ALA A 6 43.80 5.98 -29.40
N MET A 7 42.83 5.07 -29.52
CA MET A 7 43.06 3.78 -30.15
C MET A 7 41.89 3.46 -31.08
N THR A 8 42.26 3.10 -32.29
CA THR A 8 41.45 2.95 -33.48
C THR A 8 41.07 1.48 -33.68
N GLY A 9 39.79 1.23 -33.97
CA GLY A 9 39.33 0.29 -35.00
C GLY A 9 39.42 -1.21 -34.76
N ALA A 10 38.26 -1.88 -34.82
CA ALA A 10 38.00 -2.91 -35.82
C ALA A 10 36.49 -3.20 -35.89
N ALA A 11 35.90 -2.88 -37.04
CA ALA A 11 34.58 -3.36 -37.45
C ALA A 11 34.71 -4.81 -37.93
N LEU A 12 33.79 -5.68 -37.49
CA LEU A 12 33.58 -7.01 -38.07
C LEU A 12 32.14 -7.09 -38.56
N VAL A 13 32.01 -6.90 -39.86
CA VAL A 13 30.83 -7.26 -40.67
C VAL A 13 30.96 -8.75 -40.98
N ALA A 14 29.95 -9.55 -40.64
CA ALA A 14 29.76 -10.88 -41.21
C ALA A 14 28.28 -11.04 -41.59
N ALA A 15 28.05 -11.01 -42.91
CA ALA A 15 26.82 -11.43 -43.56
C ALA A 15 27.06 -12.78 -44.24
N ALA A 16 26.12 -13.72 -44.10
CA ALA A 16 25.82 -14.87 -44.99
C ALA A 16 24.91 -15.83 -44.21
N ALA A 17 23.92 -16.52 -44.77
CA ALA A 17 23.27 -16.51 -46.07
C ALA A 17 21.96 -17.31 -45.90
N ALA A 18 20.94 -16.96 -46.66
CA ALA A 18 19.71 -17.72 -46.78
C ALA A 18 19.94 -19.08 -47.48
N LEU A 19 19.23 -20.12 -47.04
CA LEU A 19 18.93 -21.28 -47.87
C LEU A 19 17.41 -21.44 -47.98
N VAL A 20 16.94 -21.16 -49.19
CA VAL A 20 15.62 -21.54 -49.71
C VAL A 20 15.78 -22.88 -50.43
N ALA A 21 14.98 -23.86 -50.04
CA ALA A 21 14.51 -24.98 -50.86
C ALA A 21 13.21 -25.46 -50.17
N GLY A 22 12.01 -25.46 -50.73
CA GLY A 22 11.60 -25.48 -52.12
C GLY A 22 11.49 -26.93 -52.62
N CYS A 23 10.32 -27.57 -52.45
CA CYS A 23 9.65 -28.38 -53.48
C CYS A 23 8.25 -28.86 -53.04
N THR A 24 7.27 -28.42 -53.84
CA THR A 24 5.91 -28.89 -54.09
C THR A 24 5.85 -30.37 -54.50
N GLY A 25 4.93 -31.21 -53.98
CA GLY A 25 3.58 -31.50 -54.53
C GLY A 25 3.52 -32.95 -55.10
N PRO A 26 2.41 -33.45 -55.69
CA PRO A 26 1.03 -33.66 -55.20
C PRO A 26 0.62 -35.16 -55.21
N GLY A 27 -0.49 -35.54 -54.56
CA GLY A 27 -1.02 -36.92 -54.61
C GLY A 27 -2.46 -37.04 -54.14
N SER A 28 -3.37 -37.01 -55.12
CA SER A 28 -4.83 -37.08 -55.00
C SER A 28 -5.34 -38.44 -54.51
N GLY A 29 -6.40 -38.44 -53.70
CA GLY A 29 -7.17 -39.64 -53.37
C GLY A 29 -8.47 -39.28 -52.64
N ALA A 30 -9.56 -39.26 -53.40
CA ALA A 30 -10.90 -38.84 -53.01
C ALA A 30 -11.62 -39.87 -52.11
N GLY A 31 -12.58 -39.38 -51.31
CA GLY A 31 -13.57 -40.20 -50.61
C GLY A 31 -14.37 -39.39 -49.61
N GLY A 32 -15.45 -38.75 -50.06
CA GLY A 32 -16.32 -37.93 -49.22
C GLY A 32 -17.27 -38.73 -48.32
N SER A 33 -17.71 -38.11 -47.24
CA SER A 33 -19.13 -38.03 -46.88
C SER A 33 -19.33 -36.90 -45.87
N ASP A 34 -20.31 -36.05 -46.15
CA ASP A 34 -20.78 -34.96 -45.30
C ASP A 34 -21.50 -35.49 -44.06
N GLY A 35 -21.31 -34.81 -42.93
CA GLY A 35 -22.05 -35.04 -41.69
C GLY A 35 -21.73 -34.03 -40.60
N LYS A 36 -22.35 -32.84 -40.67
CA LYS A 36 -22.36 -31.80 -39.64
C LYS A 36 -22.78 -32.36 -38.26
N GLY A 37 -22.02 -32.04 -37.23
CA GLY A 37 -22.33 -32.29 -35.82
C GLY A 37 -21.51 -31.38 -34.89
N VAL A 38 -21.98 -30.15 -34.77
CA VAL A 38 -21.72 -29.08 -33.79
C VAL A 38 -20.80 -29.42 -32.59
N GLY A 39 -19.62 -28.77 -32.58
CA GLY A 39 -19.09 -27.97 -31.47
C GLY A 39 -19.23 -28.53 -30.06
N GLY A 40 -18.43 -29.55 -29.72
CA GLY A 40 -18.06 -29.81 -28.34
C GLY A 40 -17.16 -28.70 -27.85
N VAL A 41 -17.67 -27.88 -26.93
CA VAL A 41 -16.87 -26.97 -26.11
C VAL A 41 -15.82 -27.82 -25.41
N ALA A 42 -14.56 -27.67 -25.80
CA ALA A 42 -13.45 -28.14 -25.00
C ALA A 42 -13.51 -27.35 -23.69
N THR A 43 -14.06 -27.99 -22.65
CA THR A 43 -13.87 -27.54 -21.29
C THR A 43 -12.38 -27.54 -21.03
N ASP A 44 -11.82 -26.34 -20.84
CA ASP A 44 -10.45 -26.11 -20.42
C ASP A 44 -10.28 -26.67 -19.00
N SER A 45 -10.14 -27.99 -18.89
CA SER A 45 -9.70 -28.65 -17.68
C SER A 45 -8.18 -28.78 -17.76
N THR A 46 -7.49 -27.64 -17.74
CA THR A 46 -6.08 -27.61 -17.37
C THR A 46 -5.97 -28.22 -15.97
N PRO A 47 -5.07 -29.19 -15.71
CA PRO A 47 -4.85 -29.69 -14.36
C PRO A 47 -4.54 -28.52 -13.43
N LYS A 48 -5.36 -28.32 -12.39
CA LYS A 48 -5.12 -27.27 -11.40
C LYS A 48 -3.78 -27.59 -10.74
N GLU A 49 -2.76 -26.79 -11.00
CA GLU A 49 -1.45 -26.96 -10.36
C GLU A 49 -1.66 -27.07 -8.85
N PRO A 50 -0.94 -27.98 -8.17
CA PRO A 50 -1.03 -28.08 -6.72
C PRO A 50 -0.73 -26.73 -6.08
N LEU A 51 -1.52 -26.34 -5.08
CA LEU A 51 -1.29 -25.11 -4.34
C LEU A 51 0.08 -25.15 -3.65
N ALA A 52 0.68 -23.97 -3.56
CA ALA A 52 1.88 -23.72 -2.80
C ALA A 52 1.71 -24.17 -1.36
N ARG A 53 2.72 -24.87 -0.85
CA ARG A 53 2.80 -25.23 0.56
C ARG A 53 3.11 -23.97 1.36
N LEU A 54 2.11 -23.47 2.07
CA LEU A 54 2.25 -22.36 3.00
C LEU A 54 1.88 -22.83 4.40
N SER A 55 2.68 -22.43 5.39
CA SER A 55 2.27 -22.51 6.79
C SER A 55 1.44 -21.27 7.09
N VAL A 56 0.14 -21.44 7.33
CA VAL A 56 -0.80 -20.33 7.55
C VAL A 56 -1.44 -20.46 8.93
N PRO A 57 -1.98 -19.35 9.50
CA PRO A 57 -2.72 -19.43 10.73
C PRO A 57 -3.86 -20.45 10.65
N THR A 58 -4.18 -21.08 11.77
CA THR A 58 -5.15 -22.20 11.83
C THR A 58 -6.56 -21.84 11.37
N ALA A 59 -6.90 -20.55 11.35
CA ALA A 59 -8.18 -20.06 10.82
C ALA A 59 -8.30 -20.29 9.30
N TYR A 60 -7.18 -20.48 8.59
CA TYR A 60 -7.12 -20.71 7.17
C TYR A 60 -6.78 -22.17 6.83
N ASP A 61 -7.21 -22.58 5.64
CA ASP A 61 -6.91 -23.88 5.05
C ASP A 61 -5.88 -23.71 3.93
N ALA A 62 -4.64 -24.17 4.18
CA ALA A 62 -3.56 -24.12 3.22
C ALA A 62 -3.88 -24.85 1.89
N ALA A 63 -4.84 -25.78 1.90
CA ALA A 63 -5.25 -26.56 0.73
C ALA A 63 -6.45 -25.98 -0.03
N LYS A 64 -7.06 -24.88 0.44
CA LYS A 64 -8.17 -24.20 -0.24
C LYS A 64 -7.75 -22.84 -0.75
N GLY A 65 -8.06 -22.56 -2.01
CA GLY A 65 -7.84 -21.24 -2.63
C GLY A 65 -7.13 -21.34 -3.98
N TRP A 66 -6.24 -20.38 -4.23
CA TRP A 66 -5.51 -20.24 -5.48
C TRP A 66 -4.19 -19.48 -5.27
N ASP A 67 -3.28 -19.65 -6.23
CA ASP A 67 -1.99 -18.98 -6.29
C ASP A 67 -1.79 -18.26 -7.64
N GLU A 68 -1.03 -17.18 -7.65
CA GLU A 68 -0.54 -16.50 -8.85
C GLU A 68 0.91 -16.04 -8.60
N THR A 69 1.80 -16.29 -9.56
CA THR A 69 3.20 -15.86 -9.50
C THR A 69 3.46 -14.66 -10.42
N LEU A 70 4.19 -13.67 -9.89
CA LEU A 70 4.66 -12.47 -10.58
C LEU A 70 6.18 -12.52 -10.75
N ALA A 71 6.63 -13.20 -11.80
CA ALA A 71 8.06 -13.43 -12.07
C ALA A 71 8.85 -12.21 -12.59
N TRP A 72 8.20 -11.04 -12.69
CA TRP A 72 8.83 -9.82 -13.20
C TRP A 72 9.24 -8.86 -12.08
N VAL A 73 8.77 -9.08 -10.85
CA VAL A 73 9.00 -8.19 -9.71
C VAL A 73 10.41 -8.43 -9.16
N PRO A 74 11.29 -7.41 -9.18
CA PRO A 74 12.66 -7.54 -8.66
C PRO A 74 12.71 -7.97 -7.19
N GLY A 75 13.84 -8.53 -6.75
CA GLY A 75 14.06 -8.99 -5.37
C GLY A 75 13.94 -7.86 -4.33
N SER A 76 14.51 -6.70 -4.64
CA SER A 76 14.46 -5.50 -3.78
C SER A 76 13.44 -4.50 -4.34
N VAL A 77 12.27 -4.42 -3.71
CA VAL A 77 11.19 -3.47 -4.01
C VAL A 77 10.51 -3.06 -2.70
N TRP A 78 10.04 -1.82 -2.62
CA TRP A 78 9.26 -1.34 -1.46
C TRP A 78 7.79 -1.75 -1.50
N THR A 79 7.27 -2.03 -2.69
CA THR A 79 5.86 -2.37 -2.89
C THR A 79 5.70 -3.60 -3.77
N VAL A 80 4.55 -4.25 -3.64
CA VAL A 80 4.17 -5.41 -4.45
C VAL A 80 2.91 -5.05 -5.22
N PRO A 81 2.85 -5.31 -6.54
CA PRO A 81 1.77 -4.82 -7.40
C PRO A 81 0.51 -5.68 -7.31
N VAL A 82 -0.07 -5.68 -6.11
CA VAL A 82 -1.28 -6.38 -5.70
C VAL A 82 -2.11 -5.50 -4.78
N ALA A 83 -3.44 -5.47 -4.99
CA ALA A 83 -4.36 -4.73 -4.13
C ALA A 83 -5.69 -5.47 -3.97
N VAL A 84 -6.29 -5.39 -2.79
CA VAL A 84 -7.70 -5.76 -2.60
C VAL A 84 -8.58 -4.71 -3.29
N VAL A 85 -9.55 -5.18 -4.06
CA VAL A 85 -10.46 -4.32 -4.81
C VAL A 85 -11.63 -3.91 -3.91
N PRO A 86 -11.81 -2.61 -3.62
CA PRO A 86 -12.85 -2.14 -2.71
C PRO A 86 -14.24 -2.57 -3.18
N ARG A 87 -15.05 -3.11 -2.24
CA ARG A 87 -16.44 -3.57 -2.46
C ARG A 87 -16.63 -4.69 -3.49
N GLN A 88 -15.56 -5.34 -3.94
CA GLN A 88 -15.65 -6.37 -4.98
C GLN A 88 -15.29 -7.78 -4.52
N GLU A 89 -14.77 -7.97 -3.30
CA GLU A 89 -14.29 -9.30 -2.85
C GLU A 89 -13.34 -9.93 -3.88
N ALA A 90 -12.40 -9.11 -4.37
CA ALA A 90 -11.53 -9.44 -5.47
C ALA A 90 -10.13 -8.88 -5.24
N VAL A 91 -9.17 -9.42 -5.97
CA VAL A 91 -7.76 -8.98 -5.94
C VAL A 91 -7.34 -8.53 -7.32
N ALA A 92 -6.77 -7.33 -7.40
CA ALA A 92 -6.12 -6.79 -8.58
C ALA A 92 -4.63 -7.11 -8.52
N LEU A 93 -4.06 -7.55 -9.64
CA LEU A 93 -2.64 -7.83 -9.79
C LEU A 93 -2.13 -7.30 -11.13
N MET A 94 -0.89 -6.79 -11.14
CA MET A 94 -0.25 -6.29 -12.35
C MET A 94 0.67 -7.33 -12.97
N ARG A 95 0.56 -7.54 -14.29
CA ARG A 95 1.46 -8.40 -15.06
C ARG A 95 2.12 -7.62 -16.20
N VAL A 96 3.39 -7.90 -16.44
CA VAL A 96 4.08 -7.50 -17.67
C VAL A 96 3.36 -8.09 -18.89
N SER A 97 3.30 -7.29 -19.94
CA SER A 97 2.83 -7.66 -21.28
C SER A 97 3.85 -7.17 -22.31
N SER A 98 3.71 -7.60 -23.57
CA SER A 98 4.63 -7.18 -24.64
C SER A 98 4.67 -5.67 -24.89
N ASP A 99 3.64 -4.94 -24.45
CA ASP A 99 3.42 -3.52 -24.76
C ASP A 99 3.17 -2.66 -23.51
N GLY A 100 3.69 -3.07 -22.36
CA GLY A 100 3.51 -2.41 -21.07
C GLY A 100 2.98 -3.38 -20.01
N TYR A 101 1.99 -2.97 -19.24
CA TYR A 101 1.44 -3.76 -18.13
C TYR A 101 -0.05 -3.98 -18.29
N THR A 102 -0.54 -5.14 -17.86
CA THR A 102 -1.96 -5.44 -17.78
C THR A 102 -2.37 -5.61 -16.33
N LEU A 103 -3.53 -5.07 -15.97
CA LEU A 103 -4.20 -5.41 -14.73
C LEU A 103 -5.08 -6.63 -14.95
N ARG A 104 -5.04 -7.56 -14.00
CA ARG A 104 -5.99 -8.67 -13.90
C ARG A 104 -6.70 -8.57 -12.57
N VAL A 105 -8.03 -8.66 -12.60
CA VAL A 105 -8.83 -8.75 -11.39
C VAL A 105 -9.42 -10.14 -11.29
N ARG A 106 -9.10 -10.82 -10.19
CA ARG A 106 -9.57 -12.17 -9.89
C ARG A 106 -10.53 -12.15 -8.72
N ALA A 107 -11.58 -12.98 -8.77
CA ALA A 107 -12.48 -13.19 -7.65
C ALA A 107 -11.71 -13.79 -6.46
N GLY A 108 -11.94 -13.28 -5.24
CA GLY A 108 -11.27 -13.77 -4.04
C GLY A 108 -11.51 -15.26 -3.80
N ALA A 109 -12.78 -15.67 -3.75
CA ALA A 109 -13.16 -17.04 -3.44
C ALA A 109 -12.66 -18.10 -4.44
N THR A 110 -12.69 -17.80 -5.74
CA THR A 110 -12.48 -18.82 -6.79
C THR A 110 -11.17 -18.66 -7.55
N GLY A 111 -10.59 -17.45 -7.55
CA GLY A 111 -9.47 -17.09 -8.42
C GLY A 111 -9.86 -16.90 -9.88
N GLU A 112 -11.15 -17.03 -10.22
CA GLU A 112 -11.63 -16.81 -11.57
C GLU A 112 -11.37 -15.37 -12.00
N LEU A 113 -10.88 -15.22 -13.23
CA LEU A 113 -10.60 -13.92 -13.83
C LEU A 113 -11.92 -13.20 -14.11
N ARG A 114 -12.14 -12.05 -13.45
CA ARG A 114 -13.30 -11.19 -13.70
C ARG A 114 -13.07 -10.31 -14.92
N TRP A 115 -11.90 -9.69 -14.99
CA TRP A 115 -11.51 -8.89 -16.13
C TRP A 115 -10.00 -8.70 -16.26
N THR A 116 -9.59 -8.34 -17.47
CA THR A 116 -8.21 -7.97 -17.81
C THR A 116 -8.22 -6.64 -18.56
N SER A 117 -7.29 -5.75 -18.22
CA SER A 117 -7.13 -4.50 -18.96
C SER A 117 -6.48 -4.72 -20.32
N VAL A 118 -6.63 -3.76 -21.23
CA VAL A 118 -5.65 -3.58 -22.30
C VAL A 118 -4.27 -3.24 -21.71
N PRO A 119 -3.15 -3.47 -22.44
CA PRO A 119 -1.84 -3.00 -22.00
C PRO A 119 -1.84 -1.50 -21.75
N TRP A 120 -1.42 -1.11 -20.54
CA TRP A 120 -1.17 0.26 -20.14
C TRP A 120 0.34 0.52 -20.15
N ARG A 121 0.74 1.66 -20.72
CA ARG A 121 2.14 2.07 -20.82
C ARG A 121 2.44 3.11 -19.75
N PRO A 122 3.25 2.78 -18.73
CA PRO A 122 3.71 3.77 -17.76
C PRO A 122 4.62 4.82 -18.44
N PRO A 123 4.89 5.96 -17.78
CA PRO A 123 5.91 6.89 -18.24
C PRO A 123 7.29 6.22 -18.31
N THR A 124 8.23 6.85 -19.01
CA THR A 124 9.62 6.38 -19.03
C THR A 124 10.19 6.49 -17.61
N PRO A 125 10.77 5.43 -17.02
CA PRO A 125 11.31 5.51 -15.67
C PRO A 125 12.32 6.66 -15.51
N VAL A 126 12.34 7.30 -14.35
CA VAL A 126 13.39 8.27 -13.97
C VAL A 126 14.73 7.55 -13.80
N GLU A 127 15.83 8.31 -13.89
CA GLU A 127 17.17 7.75 -13.66
C GLU A 127 17.27 7.23 -12.22
N GLY A 128 17.78 6.00 -12.04
CA GLY A 128 17.89 5.36 -10.73
C GLY A 128 16.68 4.52 -10.32
N ALA A 129 15.55 4.60 -11.04
CA ALA A 129 14.35 3.81 -10.72
C ALA A 129 14.57 2.29 -10.73
N GLN A 130 15.60 1.79 -11.41
CA GLN A 130 15.94 0.37 -11.39
C GLN A 130 16.48 -0.13 -10.03
N GLY A 131 16.83 0.78 -9.11
CA GLY A 131 17.50 0.47 -7.86
C GLY A 131 18.94 -0.04 -8.05
N ASP A 132 19.59 -0.38 -6.95
CA ASP A 132 20.91 -1.02 -6.92
C ASP A 132 20.93 -2.10 -5.83
N PRO A 133 20.84 -3.39 -6.22
CA PRO A 133 20.91 -4.50 -5.28
C PRO A 133 22.23 -4.56 -4.49
N GLU A 134 23.33 -4.01 -4.99
CA GLU A 134 24.62 -4.02 -4.29
C GLU A 134 24.68 -2.99 -3.16
N SER A 135 24.04 -1.82 -3.35
CA SER A 135 23.89 -0.80 -2.31
C SER A 135 22.69 -1.04 -1.39
N GLY A 136 21.75 -1.91 -1.81
CA GLY A 136 20.48 -2.16 -1.11
C GLY A 136 19.36 -1.20 -1.53
N GLU A 137 19.60 -0.33 -2.51
CA GLU A 137 18.58 0.56 -3.08
C GLU A 137 17.50 -0.27 -3.79
N ALA A 138 16.25 -0.14 -3.32
CA ALA A 138 15.12 -0.84 -3.89
C ALA A 138 14.70 -0.25 -5.24
N ALA A 139 14.26 -1.12 -6.14
CA ALA A 139 13.70 -0.70 -7.43
C ALA A 139 12.32 -0.05 -7.25
N GLU A 140 12.08 1.01 -8.00
CA GLU A 140 10.75 1.59 -8.19
C GLU A 140 10.06 0.92 -9.38
N ILE A 141 8.89 0.34 -9.12
CA ILE A 141 8.12 -0.41 -10.13
C ILE A 141 6.71 0.18 -10.30
N PRO A 142 6.08 -0.01 -11.47
CA PRO A 142 4.64 0.22 -11.62
C PRO A 142 3.84 -0.64 -10.65
N ASP A 143 2.77 -0.08 -10.10
CA ASP A 143 2.05 -0.64 -8.97
C ASP A 143 0.53 -0.38 -9.08
N VAL A 144 -0.25 -0.98 -8.20
CA VAL A 144 -1.72 -0.96 -8.23
C VAL A 144 -2.28 -0.69 -6.83
N THR A 145 -3.31 0.14 -6.78
CA THR A 145 -4.04 0.41 -5.53
C THR A 145 -5.55 0.39 -5.76
N GLY A 146 -6.29 0.11 -4.68
CA GLY A 146 -7.75 0.19 -4.64
C GLY A 146 -8.18 1.53 -4.06
N VAL A 147 -9.15 2.18 -4.70
CA VAL A 147 -9.73 3.44 -4.19
C VAL A 147 -11.23 3.29 -4.11
N GLU A 148 -11.81 3.62 -2.96
CA GLU A 148 -13.23 3.89 -2.86
C GLU A 148 -13.46 5.40 -2.85
N GLN A 149 -14.26 5.89 -3.80
CA GLN A 149 -14.68 7.29 -3.84
C GLN A 149 -16.16 7.37 -4.20
N ASP A 150 -16.91 8.19 -3.45
CA ASP A 150 -18.34 8.45 -3.69
C ASP A 150 -19.20 7.16 -3.76
N GLY A 151 -18.87 6.18 -2.93
CA GLY A 151 -19.56 4.89 -2.85
C GLY A 151 -19.23 3.92 -3.99
N ARG A 152 -18.22 4.22 -4.81
CA ARG A 152 -17.79 3.39 -5.94
C ARG A 152 -16.34 2.95 -5.76
N GLY A 153 -16.08 1.68 -6.09
CA GLY A 153 -14.74 1.12 -6.12
C GLY A 153 -14.03 1.38 -7.45
N TYR A 154 -12.74 1.64 -7.38
CA TYR A 154 -11.83 1.81 -8.50
C TYR A 154 -10.55 1.00 -8.27
N VAL A 155 -9.96 0.55 -9.36
CA VAL A 155 -8.59 0.02 -9.38
C VAL A 155 -7.73 1.00 -10.14
N VAL A 156 -6.61 1.43 -9.54
CA VAL A 156 -5.72 2.43 -10.12
C VAL A 156 -4.35 1.81 -10.31
N ALA A 157 -3.92 1.67 -11.56
CA ALA A 157 -2.50 1.43 -11.86
C ALA A 157 -1.75 2.76 -11.80
N TYR A 158 -0.56 2.78 -11.22
CA TYR A 158 0.27 3.97 -11.13
C TYR A 158 1.75 3.67 -11.35
N ALA A 159 2.46 4.69 -11.84
CA ALA A 159 3.91 4.65 -12.01
C ALA A 159 4.46 6.07 -12.09
N HIS A 160 5.64 6.27 -11.50
CA HIS A 160 6.42 7.48 -11.56
C HIS A 160 7.37 7.46 -12.76
N GLY A 161 7.54 8.60 -13.43
CA GLY A 161 8.57 8.76 -14.45
C GLY A 161 8.40 9.99 -15.32
N MET A 162 9.16 10.04 -16.40
CA MET A 162 9.18 11.10 -17.39
C MET A 162 8.16 10.83 -18.51
N ARG A 163 7.18 11.73 -18.65
CA ARG A 163 6.22 11.73 -19.76
C ARG A 163 6.70 12.63 -20.89
N GLY A 164 6.71 12.09 -22.11
CA GLY A 164 7.08 12.85 -23.31
C GLY A 164 8.57 13.15 -23.43
N LYS A 165 9.41 12.43 -22.66
CA LYS A 165 10.87 12.47 -22.83
C LYS A 165 11.26 11.78 -24.13
N ASP A 166 12.04 12.46 -24.95
CA ASP A 166 12.60 11.93 -26.20
C ASP A 166 13.98 12.56 -26.48
N ALA A 167 14.52 12.39 -27.69
CA ALA A 167 15.85 12.91 -28.04
C ALA A 167 15.93 14.45 -28.12
N LEU A 168 14.79 15.15 -28.09
CA LEU A 168 14.66 16.59 -28.26
C LEU A 168 13.98 17.28 -27.06
N HIS A 169 13.30 16.54 -26.20
CA HIS A 169 12.56 17.06 -25.06
C HIS A 169 12.89 16.28 -23.78
N GLU A 170 13.11 17.02 -22.68
CA GLU A 170 13.34 16.42 -21.36
C GLU A 170 12.10 15.71 -20.79
N GLY A 171 10.91 16.03 -21.31
CA GLY A 171 9.64 15.54 -20.80
C GLY A 171 9.20 16.27 -19.53
N ALA A 172 8.09 15.83 -18.95
CA ALA A 172 7.59 16.27 -17.66
C ALA A 172 7.58 15.08 -16.70
N GLU A 173 8.14 15.27 -15.51
CA GLU A 173 8.09 14.28 -14.44
C GLU A 173 6.67 14.21 -13.86
N VAL A 174 6.13 12.99 -13.81
CA VAL A 174 4.75 12.74 -13.40
C VAL A 174 4.63 11.42 -12.65
N VAL A 175 3.64 11.34 -11.78
CA VAL A 175 3.00 10.07 -11.44
C VAL A 175 1.80 9.90 -12.36
N ARG A 176 1.86 8.93 -13.26
CA ARG A 176 0.75 8.62 -14.18
C ARG A 176 -0.16 7.60 -13.55
N LEU A 177 -1.45 7.89 -13.55
CA LEU A 177 -2.51 7.04 -13.02
C LEU A 177 -3.40 6.56 -14.17
N ALA A 178 -3.71 5.27 -14.21
CA ALA A 178 -4.76 4.71 -15.06
C ALA A 178 -5.88 4.14 -14.19
N VAL A 179 -7.07 4.76 -14.27
CA VAL A 179 -8.20 4.44 -13.38
C VAL A 179 -9.17 3.51 -14.10
N TYR A 180 -9.50 2.38 -13.47
CA TYR A 180 -10.44 1.37 -13.97
C TYR A 180 -11.63 1.27 -13.02
N ALA A 181 -12.82 1.01 -13.58
CA ALA A 181 -13.97 0.64 -12.78
C ALA A 181 -13.70 -0.71 -12.10
N ALA A 182 -13.91 -0.80 -10.79
CA ALA A 182 -13.68 -2.06 -10.07
C ALA A 182 -14.61 -3.20 -10.53
N ASP A 183 -15.85 -2.84 -10.90
CA ASP A 183 -16.92 -3.71 -11.37
C ASP A 183 -16.90 -3.92 -12.91
N ALA A 184 -15.78 -3.64 -13.57
CA ALA A 184 -15.62 -3.92 -15.00
C ALA A 184 -15.76 -5.42 -15.31
N SER A 185 -15.92 -5.75 -16.59
CA SER A 185 -15.97 -7.14 -17.07
C SER A 185 -15.32 -7.28 -18.45
N GLY A 186 -14.82 -8.48 -18.76
CA GLY A 186 -14.22 -8.81 -20.06
C GLY A 186 -12.70 -8.71 -20.12
N SER A 187 -12.11 -9.03 -21.27
CA SER A 187 -10.66 -9.26 -21.43
C SER A 187 -9.88 -8.07 -22.01
N SER A 188 -10.52 -6.92 -22.21
CA SER A 188 -9.92 -5.75 -22.85
C SER A 188 -10.47 -4.45 -22.28
N VAL A 189 -10.53 -4.38 -20.94
CA VAL A 189 -11.02 -3.22 -20.22
C VAL A 189 -10.07 -2.04 -20.45
N LYS A 190 -10.59 -0.91 -20.90
CA LYS A 190 -9.84 0.34 -21.04
C LYS A 190 -9.94 1.15 -19.75
N PRO A 191 -8.92 1.94 -19.40
CA PRO A 191 -9.05 2.88 -18.30
C PRO A 191 -10.20 3.85 -18.58
N LEU A 192 -10.96 4.20 -17.55
CA LEU A 192 -11.95 5.26 -17.59
C LEU A 192 -11.30 6.62 -17.88
N ARG A 193 -10.02 6.75 -17.54
CA ARG A 193 -9.17 7.93 -17.73
C ARG A 193 -7.72 7.60 -17.38
N GLU A 194 -6.84 8.44 -17.89
CA GLU A 194 -5.46 8.53 -17.45
C GLU A 194 -5.21 9.94 -16.93
N ILE A 195 -4.51 10.05 -15.81
CA ILE A 195 -4.28 11.30 -15.09
C ILE A 195 -2.78 11.41 -14.85
N ASP A 196 -2.20 12.53 -15.27
CA ASP A 196 -0.81 12.85 -14.98
C ASP A 196 -0.78 13.80 -13.78
N VAL A 197 -0.18 13.36 -12.67
CA VAL A 197 0.05 14.17 -11.48
C VAL A 197 1.46 14.73 -11.56
N PRO A 198 1.66 16.06 -11.69
CA PRO A 198 2.99 16.64 -11.71
C PRO A 198 3.70 16.42 -10.38
N VAL A 199 4.93 15.91 -10.43
CA VAL A 199 5.79 15.70 -9.25
C VAL A 199 7.21 16.18 -9.54
N SER A 200 8.05 16.20 -8.50
CA SER A 200 9.50 16.43 -8.57
C SER A 200 10.09 15.66 -7.39
N ALA A 201 10.44 14.39 -7.62
CA ALA A 201 10.75 13.40 -6.62
C ALA A 201 11.95 12.56 -7.05
N ASP A 202 12.82 12.22 -6.11
CA ASP A 202 13.85 11.23 -6.36
C ASP A 202 13.21 9.82 -6.42
N PRO A 203 13.86 8.84 -7.07
CA PRO A 203 13.37 7.47 -7.12
C PRO A 203 13.08 6.92 -5.72
N GLY A 204 11.90 6.32 -5.55
CA GLY A 204 11.49 5.75 -4.27
C GLY A 204 10.91 6.71 -3.24
N GLU A 205 10.83 8.02 -3.52
CA GLU A 205 10.17 9.00 -2.62
C GLU A 205 8.65 9.10 -2.82
N VAL A 206 8.13 8.63 -3.95
CA VAL A 206 6.70 8.73 -4.28
C VAL A 206 5.88 7.76 -3.43
N ARG A 207 4.79 8.27 -2.84
CA ARG A 207 3.76 7.49 -2.12
C ARG A 207 2.39 7.74 -2.73
N VAL A 208 1.67 6.67 -3.05
CA VAL A 208 0.29 6.72 -3.59
C VAL A 208 -0.66 6.01 -2.64
N ARG A 209 -1.63 6.74 -2.07
CA ARG A 209 -2.46 6.27 -0.96
C ARG A 209 -3.93 6.65 -1.12
N ALA A 210 -4.83 5.88 -0.52
CA ALA A 210 -6.29 6.08 -0.64
C ALA A 210 -6.99 6.22 0.73
N ASP A 211 -6.23 6.55 1.78
CA ASP A 211 -6.62 6.35 3.19
C ASP A 211 -7.78 7.24 3.66
N GLY A 212 -8.04 8.36 2.98
CA GLY A 212 -9.10 9.34 3.31
C GLY A 212 -10.35 9.30 2.41
N GLY A 213 -10.43 8.36 1.47
CA GLY A 213 -11.52 8.30 0.48
C GLY A 213 -11.29 9.12 -0.79
N ARG A 214 -10.10 9.72 -0.93
CA ARG A 214 -9.54 10.21 -2.20
C ARG A 214 -8.11 9.72 -2.33
N LEU A 215 -7.61 9.67 -3.56
CA LEU A 215 -6.23 9.32 -3.81
C LEU A 215 -5.33 10.52 -3.44
N LEU A 216 -4.23 10.24 -2.75
CA LEU A 216 -3.17 11.17 -2.40
C LEU A 216 -1.88 10.67 -3.06
N VAL A 217 -1.21 11.55 -3.79
CA VAL A 217 0.13 11.34 -4.35
C VAL A 217 1.07 12.27 -3.62
N ALA A 218 2.01 11.74 -2.84
CA ALA A 218 2.92 12.49 -1.99
C ALA A 218 4.39 12.16 -2.29
N TRP A 219 5.31 13.10 -2.04
CA TRP A 219 6.75 12.96 -2.29
C TRP A 219 7.60 14.00 -1.53
N GLY A 220 8.93 13.90 -1.64
CA GLY A 220 9.90 14.91 -1.19
C GLY A 220 10.61 14.61 0.13
N GLU A 221 10.31 13.47 0.76
CA GLU A 221 11.06 12.92 1.90
C GLU A 221 10.76 11.41 2.01
N GLU A 222 11.64 10.67 2.70
CA GLU A 222 11.41 9.27 3.05
C GLU A 222 10.27 9.13 4.08
N GLY A 223 9.68 7.93 4.16
CA GLY A 223 8.58 7.63 5.09
C GLY A 223 7.19 7.57 4.46
N MET A 224 6.17 7.58 5.31
CA MET A 224 4.78 7.24 4.91
C MET A 224 3.95 8.42 4.43
N TYR A 225 4.20 9.61 4.97
CA TYR A 225 3.48 10.84 4.61
C TYR A 225 4.47 11.94 4.26
N PRO A 226 5.01 11.95 3.03
CA PRO A 226 5.91 13.00 2.61
C PRO A 226 5.28 14.41 2.65
N GLN A 227 6.13 15.42 2.77
CA GLN A 227 5.72 16.82 2.92
C GLN A 227 4.87 17.35 1.75
N LEU A 228 5.29 17.09 0.50
CA LEU A 228 4.62 17.59 -0.69
C LEU A 228 3.56 16.58 -1.14
N SER A 229 2.39 17.07 -1.54
CA SER A 229 1.34 16.18 -2.02
C SER A 229 0.34 16.83 -2.95
N HIS A 230 -0.34 16.00 -3.73
CA HIS A 230 -1.49 16.33 -4.56
C HIS A 230 -2.60 15.33 -4.24
N THR A 231 -3.84 15.81 -4.09
CA THR A 231 -5.00 14.91 -4.10
C THR A 231 -5.55 14.77 -5.52
N VAL A 232 -6.01 13.57 -5.84
CA VAL A 232 -6.62 13.23 -7.11
C VAL A 232 -8.05 12.77 -6.89
N ASP A 233 -8.97 13.43 -7.57
CA ASP A 233 -10.34 12.95 -7.74
C ASP A 233 -10.37 11.92 -8.86
N VAL A 234 -10.50 10.64 -8.52
CA VAL A 234 -10.51 9.56 -9.53
C VAL A 234 -11.78 9.57 -10.39
N VAL A 235 -12.84 10.27 -9.96
CA VAL A 235 -14.17 10.38 -10.61
C VAL A 235 -14.26 11.55 -11.58
N THR A 236 -13.44 12.59 -11.44
CA THR A 236 -13.36 13.71 -12.41
C THR A 236 -12.01 13.81 -13.12
N GLY A 237 -10.95 13.24 -12.55
CA GLY A 237 -9.57 13.45 -12.99
C GLY A 237 -8.95 14.75 -12.50
N ALA A 238 -9.64 15.50 -11.62
CA ALA A 238 -9.12 16.73 -11.06
C ALA A 238 -7.94 16.46 -10.11
N VAL A 239 -6.87 17.23 -10.26
CA VAL A 239 -5.68 17.20 -9.41
C VAL A 239 -5.63 18.50 -8.62
N THR A 240 -5.60 18.40 -7.28
CA THR A 240 -5.51 19.57 -6.39
C THR A 240 -4.15 19.57 -5.69
N PRO A 241 -3.30 20.57 -5.94
CA PRO A 241 -1.96 20.64 -5.36
C PRO A 241 -1.99 21.18 -3.92
N TYR A 242 -1.16 20.61 -3.05
CA TYR A 242 -0.86 21.10 -1.71
C TYR A 242 0.64 21.42 -1.59
N LYS A 243 1.06 22.55 -2.17
CA LYS A 243 2.48 22.95 -2.25
C LYS A 243 2.99 23.74 -1.05
N GLU A 244 2.08 24.29 -0.25
CA GLU A 244 2.41 25.08 0.94
C GLU A 244 1.63 24.53 2.14
N PRO A 245 1.91 23.28 2.57
CA PRO A 245 1.14 22.62 3.63
C PRO A 245 1.19 23.40 4.96
N ASP A 246 2.28 24.12 5.22
CA ASP A 246 2.46 24.99 6.40
C ASP A 246 1.41 26.12 6.49
N LYS A 247 0.78 26.48 5.37
CA LYS A 247 -0.23 27.54 5.28
C LYS A 247 -1.67 27.03 5.25
N LEU A 248 -1.90 25.72 5.34
CA LEU A 248 -3.24 25.15 5.22
C LEU A 248 -4.08 25.31 6.49
N LEU A 249 -3.44 25.32 7.66
CA LEU A 249 -4.12 25.44 8.95
C LEU A 249 -4.11 26.90 9.43
N ARG A 250 -5.28 27.40 9.81
CA ARG A 250 -5.44 28.80 10.28
C ARG A 250 -4.60 29.09 11.52
N GLN A 251 -4.42 28.09 12.38
CA GLN A 251 -3.60 28.12 13.58
C GLN A 251 -2.12 28.42 13.29
N CYS A 252 -1.73 28.34 12.01
CA CYS A 252 -0.38 28.53 11.52
C CYS A 252 -0.19 29.86 10.75
N GLU A 253 -1.26 30.65 10.52
CA GLU A 253 -1.23 31.87 9.70
C GLU A 253 -0.36 32.99 10.28
N ASP A 254 -0.30 33.12 11.61
CA ASP A 254 0.36 34.26 12.27
C ASP A 254 1.84 34.00 12.63
N GLY A 255 2.41 32.87 12.22
CA GLY A 255 3.80 32.50 12.55
C GLY A 255 4.06 32.29 14.06
N VAL A 256 2.99 32.26 14.87
CA VAL A 256 3.08 32.06 16.31
C VAL A 256 3.20 30.57 16.61
N GLY A 257 4.44 30.08 16.58
CA GLY A 257 4.85 28.80 17.17
C GLY A 257 4.51 27.55 16.36
N GLY A 258 5.54 26.91 15.81
CA GLY A 258 5.54 25.47 15.58
C GLY A 258 5.15 24.95 14.19
N CYS A 259 4.31 25.62 13.41
CA CYS A 259 3.75 24.99 12.20
C CYS A 259 4.68 24.81 10.96
N SER A 260 5.99 24.64 11.15
CA SER A 260 6.87 24.18 10.08
C SER A 260 6.78 22.66 9.93
N GLY A 261 6.86 22.16 8.71
CA GLY A 261 6.85 20.72 8.45
C GLY A 261 5.45 20.12 8.50
N ASN A 262 4.42 20.92 8.21
CA ASN A 262 3.09 20.38 8.02
C ASN A 262 3.05 19.50 6.78
N ARG A 263 2.18 18.49 6.82
CA ARG A 263 1.99 17.51 5.74
C ARG A 263 0.53 17.13 5.61
N VAL A 264 0.12 16.79 4.39
CA VAL A 264 -1.22 16.21 4.15
C VAL A 264 -1.10 14.71 4.28
N VAL A 265 -1.78 14.14 5.27
CA VAL A 265 -1.70 12.70 5.59
C VAL A 265 -2.86 11.91 5.00
N ALA A 266 -3.95 12.58 4.62
CA ALA A 266 -5.07 12.00 3.90
C ALA A 266 -5.88 13.08 3.19
N ALA A 267 -6.64 12.68 2.17
CA ALA A 267 -7.57 13.56 1.46
C ALA A 267 -8.97 12.96 1.44
N SER A 268 -9.99 13.80 1.67
CA SER A 268 -11.40 13.44 1.64
C SER A 268 -12.21 14.42 0.79
N ALA A 269 -13.51 14.16 0.59
CA ALA A 269 -14.41 15.12 -0.05
C ALA A 269 -14.55 16.45 0.73
N ASP A 270 -14.26 16.45 2.04
CA ASP A 270 -14.37 17.64 2.89
C ASP A 270 -13.07 18.46 2.97
N GLY A 271 -11.99 17.99 2.34
CA GLY A 271 -10.68 18.63 2.33
C GLY A 271 -9.56 17.70 2.79
N PRO A 272 -8.31 18.21 2.83
CA PRO A 272 -7.15 17.48 3.32
C PRO A 272 -7.17 17.40 4.86
N LEU A 273 -6.76 16.25 5.39
CA LEU A 273 -6.31 16.14 6.77
C LEU A 273 -4.84 16.55 6.81
N VAL A 274 -4.55 17.61 7.57
CA VAL A 274 -3.21 18.18 7.72
C VAL A 274 -2.69 17.83 9.11
N ALA A 275 -1.52 17.21 9.17
CA ALA A 275 -0.75 17.03 10.39
C ALA A 275 0.32 18.13 10.46
N ALA A 276 0.47 18.78 11.60
CA ALA A 276 1.49 19.80 11.80
C ALA A 276 2.78 19.19 12.37
N GLY A 277 3.94 19.60 11.85
CA GLY A 277 5.24 18.98 12.19
C GLY A 277 5.68 19.18 13.64
N SER A 278 5.07 20.13 14.33
CA SER A 278 5.31 20.48 15.74
C SER A 278 4.20 20.03 16.67
N GLY A 279 3.27 19.21 16.17
CA GLY A 279 2.04 18.86 16.87
C GLY A 279 0.86 19.74 16.47
N GLY A 280 -0.33 19.21 16.70
CA GLY A 280 -1.59 19.69 16.15
C GLY A 280 -1.93 19.03 14.81
N PHE A 281 -3.23 18.91 14.53
CA PHE A 281 -3.74 18.42 13.26
C PHE A 281 -5.19 18.83 13.04
N GLY A 282 -5.67 18.78 11.80
CA GLY A 282 -7.06 19.07 11.51
C GLY A 282 -7.41 19.11 10.04
N VAL A 283 -8.68 19.40 9.77
CA VAL A 283 -9.17 19.68 8.41
C VAL A 283 -9.41 21.18 8.30
N PRO A 284 -8.71 21.89 7.40
CA PRO A 284 -8.82 23.34 7.25
C PRO A 284 -10.26 23.85 7.17
N GLY A 285 -10.59 24.83 8.02
CA GLY A 285 -11.92 25.44 8.07
C GLY A 285 -13.04 24.56 8.66
N ARG A 286 -12.71 23.38 9.21
CA ARG A 286 -13.69 22.44 9.77
C ARG A 286 -13.48 22.20 11.26
N TRP A 287 -12.35 21.62 11.64
CA TRP A 287 -12.03 21.24 13.02
C TRP A 287 -10.51 21.14 13.19
N PHE A 288 -10.05 21.30 14.44
CA PHE A 288 -8.65 21.21 14.80
C PHE A 288 -8.47 20.36 16.08
N SER A 289 -7.26 19.84 16.32
CA SER A 289 -6.95 18.92 17.41
C SER A 289 -7.34 19.46 18.78
N ASP A 290 -7.19 20.77 19.01
CA ASP A 290 -7.65 21.46 20.22
C ASP A 290 -9.14 21.19 20.51
N ASP A 291 -10.00 21.23 19.50
CA ASP A 291 -11.45 21.07 19.66
C ASP A 291 -11.88 19.61 19.87
N VAL A 292 -11.04 18.65 19.49
CA VAL A 292 -11.41 17.23 19.43
C VAL A 292 -10.58 16.33 20.32
N ARG A 293 -9.64 16.89 21.09
CA ARG A 293 -8.77 16.15 21.99
C ARG A 293 -9.54 15.32 23.03
N PRO A 294 -8.99 14.18 23.47
CA PRO A 294 -9.56 13.42 24.59
C PRO A 294 -9.66 14.25 25.88
N ASP A 295 -10.68 13.96 26.70
CA ASP A 295 -10.84 14.60 28.02
C ASP A 295 -9.60 14.40 28.89
N GLY A 296 -9.12 15.47 29.52
CA GLY A 296 -7.95 15.46 30.38
C GLY A 296 -6.61 15.66 29.66
N VAL A 297 -6.61 15.74 28.33
CA VAL A 297 -5.43 16.13 27.54
C VAL A 297 -5.38 17.66 27.42
N ALA A 298 -4.20 18.25 27.56
CA ALA A 298 -3.99 19.69 27.38
C ALA A 298 -4.00 20.07 25.90
N ALA A 299 -4.53 21.25 25.56
CA ALA A 299 -4.50 21.80 24.20
C ALA A 299 -3.08 21.96 23.65
N LYS A 300 -2.15 22.27 24.55
CA LYS A 300 -0.74 22.50 24.28
C LYS A 300 0.10 21.64 25.19
N ALA A 301 1.23 21.19 24.68
CA ALA A 301 2.18 20.34 25.39
C ALA A 301 3.63 20.77 25.13
N GLY A 302 4.54 20.28 25.99
CA GLY A 302 5.97 20.56 25.92
C GLY A 302 6.36 21.98 26.38
N PHE A 303 7.67 22.19 26.54
CA PHE A 303 8.24 23.45 27.03
C PHE A 303 7.95 24.65 26.12
N LEU A 304 7.85 24.42 24.80
CA LEU A 304 7.58 25.48 23.82
C LEU A 304 6.08 25.81 23.68
N GLY A 305 5.19 25.10 24.38
CA GLY A 305 3.75 25.32 24.30
C GLY A 305 3.19 25.04 22.89
N ASN A 306 3.71 23.99 22.26
CA ASN A 306 3.28 23.53 20.95
C ASN A 306 1.85 22.97 21.01
N TRP A 307 1.14 22.94 19.89
CA TRP A 307 -0.15 22.28 19.82
C TRP A 307 0.01 20.78 20.12
N ASN A 308 -0.88 20.24 20.93
CA ASN A 308 -0.85 18.83 21.29
C ASN A 308 -1.59 17.99 20.24
N GLY A 309 -1.23 16.71 20.17
CA GLY A 309 -1.80 15.74 19.27
C GLY A 309 -0.97 15.59 18.01
N GLU A 310 -0.55 14.37 17.71
CA GLU A 310 0.21 14.04 16.52
C GLU A 310 -0.46 12.92 15.75
N VAL A 311 -0.57 13.06 14.43
CA VAL A 311 -1.12 11.99 13.59
C VAL A 311 -0.04 10.94 13.37
N TYR A 312 -0.38 9.70 13.71
CA TYR A 312 0.48 8.54 13.51
C TYR A 312 0.16 7.79 12.22
N GLY A 313 -1.10 7.86 11.80
CA GLY A 313 -1.50 7.36 10.49
C GLY A 313 -2.99 7.44 10.25
N VAL A 314 -3.38 7.12 9.01
CA VAL A 314 -4.77 7.18 8.55
C VAL A 314 -5.11 5.90 7.79
N GLY A 315 -6.33 5.40 7.98
CA GLY A 315 -6.87 4.27 7.24
C GLY A 315 -8.39 4.21 7.32
N ALA A 316 -9.04 3.90 6.20
CA ALA A 316 -10.50 3.78 6.10
C ALA A 316 -11.28 4.98 6.71
N GLY A 317 -10.81 6.21 6.45
CA GLY A 317 -11.46 7.43 6.95
C GLY A 317 -11.31 7.67 8.47
N ARG A 318 -10.37 6.97 9.11
CA ARG A 318 -10.03 7.14 10.53
C ARG A 318 -8.57 7.52 10.66
N LEU A 319 -8.26 8.41 11.60
CA LEU A 319 -6.89 8.73 11.97
C LEU A 319 -6.59 8.18 13.36
N LEU A 320 -5.36 7.70 13.54
CA LEU A 320 -4.78 7.38 14.83
C LEU A 320 -3.91 8.56 15.25
N ALA A 321 -4.15 9.07 16.46
CA ALA A 321 -3.39 10.15 17.04
C ALA A 321 -2.82 9.77 18.40
N GLN A 322 -1.64 10.30 18.69
CA GLN A 322 -0.99 10.25 19.99
C GLN A 322 -1.05 11.64 20.64
N TRP A 323 -1.24 11.67 21.96
CA TRP A 323 -1.32 12.89 22.75
C TRP A 323 -0.43 12.80 23.97
N ASP A 324 0.28 13.90 24.24
CA ASP A 324 1.03 14.04 25.47
C ASP A 324 0.09 14.33 26.64
N THR A 325 0.31 13.63 27.74
CA THR A 325 -0.41 13.80 29.01
C THR A 325 0.39 14.60 30.03
N VAL A 326 1.62 14.98 29.68
CA VAL A 326 2.49 15.81 30.53
C VAL A 326 2.16 17.28 30.36
N GLY A 327 1.95 17.97 31.49
CA GLY A 327 1.95 19.44 31.52
C GLY A 327 3.36 20.02 31.33
N GLU A 328 3.50 21.34 31.37
CA GLU A 328 4.76 22.09 31.15
C GLU A 328 5.96 21.67 32.01
N ALA A 329 5.77 20.82 33.03
CA ALA A 329 6.79 20.45 34.04
C ALA A 329 7.18 18.95 34.11
N GLY A 330 6.82 18.13 33.10
CA GLY A 330 7.45 16.83 32.81
C GLY A 330 7.47 15.76 33.93
N ALA A 331 6.39 14.98 34.06
CA ALA A 331 6.37 13.74 34.86
C ALA A 331 6.05 12.54 33.94
N ASP A 332 6.43 11.32 34.33
CA ASP A 332 6.30 10.07 33.56
C ASP A 332 4.84 9.62 33.35
N ALA A 333 4.04 10.40 32.63
CA ALA A 333 2.67 10.06 32.30
C ALA A 333 2.63 9.34 30.94
N LEU A 334 1.94 8.19 30.88
CA LEU A 334 1.78 7.45 29.64
C LEU A 334 1.04 8.33 28.61
N PRO A 335 1.50 8.41 27.35
CA PRO A 335 0.77 9.09 26.31
C PRO A 335 -0.60 8.44 26.09
N VAL A 336 -1.54 9.27 25.64
CA VAL A 336 -2.88 8.81 25.25
C VAL A 336 -2.90 8.58 23.75
N TRP A 337 -3.36 7.42 23.36
CA TRP A 337 -3.66 7.08 21.97
C TRP A 337 -5.15 7.19 21.73
N SER A 338 -5.52 7.62 20.54
CA SER A 338 -6.93 7.83 20.18
C SER A 338 -7.20 7.63 18.71
N VAL A 339 -8.41 7.16 18.41
CA VAL A 339 -8.92 7.05 17.05
C VAL A 339 -9.97 8.12 16.82
N HIS A 340 -9.84 8.88 15.74
CA HIS A 340 -10.80 9.91 15.33
C HIS A 340 -11.36 9.63 13.95
N ASP A 341 -12.61 10.04 13.73
CA ASP A 341 -13.20 10.14 12.40
C ASP A 341 -12.54 11.29 11.62
N VAL A 342 -11.94 11.03 10.47
CA VAL A 342 -11.22 12.07 9.68
C VAL A 342 -12.14 13.22 9.27
N ARG A 343 -13.40 12.92 8.99
CA ARG A 343 -14.35 13.91 8.48
C ARG A 343 -14.76 14.93 9.55
N THR A 344 -14.99 14.46 10.77
CA THR A 344 -15.56 15.26 11.86
C THR A 344 -14.59 15.55 12.99
N GLY A 345 -13.44 14.89 13.02
CA GLY A 345 -12.51 14.88 14.14
C GLY A 345 -13.04 14.16 15.38
N ARG A 346 -14.28 13.63 15.35
CA ARG A 346 -14.93 13.05 16.53
C ARG A 346 -14.15 11.84 17.06
N LEU A 347 -13.84 11.88 18.35
CA LEU A 347 -13.22 10.78 19.08
C LEU A 347 -14.10 9.52 19.02
N GLN A 348 -13.51 8.41 18.58
CA GLN A 348 -14.15 7.10 18.48
C GLN A 348 -13.72 6.17 19.62
N ALA A 349 -12.42 6.13 19.92
CA ALA A 349 -11.84 5.33 21.00
C ALA A 349 -10.58 5.98 21.54
N ARG A 350 -10.17 5.63 22.76
CA ARG A 350 -8.90 6.05 23.37
C ARG A 350 -8.35 5.02 24.34
N MET A 351 -7.04 5.07 24.59
CA MET A 351 -6.38 4.33 25.66
C MET A 351 -5.11 5.06 26.10
N ALA A 352 -4.60 4.74 27.29
CA ALA A 352 -3.23 5.08 27.67
C ALA A 352 -2.32 3.90 27.30
N CYS A 353 -1.21 4.17 26.64
CA CYS A 353 -0.21 3.17 26.24
C CYS A 353 1.10 3.92 26.03
N GLY A 354 2.11 3.61 26.82
CA GLY A 354 3.41 4.29 26.75
C GLY A 354 4.53 3.39 26.26
N TYR A 355 5.61 4.05 25.87
CA TYR A 355 6.85 3.48 25.41
C TYR A 355 7.89 3.71 26.50
N GLU A 356 8.75 2.73 26.79
CA GLU A 356 10.01 3.06 27.47
C GLU A 356 10.86 3.91 26.50
N GLU A 357 11.52 4.95 27.02
CA GLU A 357 12.05 6.14 26.32
C GLU A 357 13.07 5.91 25.18
N THR A 358 13.28 4.70 24.68
CA THR A 358 14.44 4.38 23.82
C THR A 358 14.17 3.80 22.44
N ARG A 359 12.93 3.63 21.96
CA ARG A 359 12.70 3.29 20.54
C ARG A 359 11.48 3.99 19.92
N GLY A 360 11.76 5.00 19.10
CA GLY A 360 10.94 5.32 17.91
C GLY A 360 9.96 6.48 17.98
N VAL A 361 9.59 7.01 19.15
CA VAL A 361 8.51 8.02 19.25
C VAL A 361 9.03 9.44 19.59
N GLY A 362 10.34 9.61 19.78
CA GLY A 362 10.97 10.92 19.93
C GLY A 362 11.30 11.64 18.61
N SER A 363 11.03 10.99 17.47
CA SER A 363 11.22 11.53 16.12
C SER A 363 9.87 12.07 15.60
N SER A 364 9.86 13.31 15.09
CA SER A 364 8.70 13.93 14.42
C SER A 364 8.68 13.64 12.89
N ASP A 365 9.55 12.73 12.46
CA ASP A 365 9.89 12.39 11.07
C ASP A 365 8.97 11.29 10.52
N ALA A 366 8.79 11.26 9.20
CA ALA A 366 7.87 10.35 8.52
C ALA A 366 8.24 8.85 8.61
N GLU A 367 9.42 8.52 9.16
CA GLU A 367 9.86 7.17 9.48
C GLU A 367 9.14 6.57 10.72
N ARG A 368 8.55 7.41 11.58
CA ARG A 368 7.81 6.95 12.77
C ARG A 368 6.47 6.28 12.42
N ASP A 369 5.89 6.68 11.30
CA ASP A 369 4.49 6.39 10.99
C ASP A 369 4.30 4.94 10.55
N TYR A 370 3.33 4.24 11.16
CA TYR A 370 2.92 2.90 10.70
C TYR A 370 1.71 2.97 9.78
N SER A 371 1.60 2.00 8.88
CA SER A 371 0.34 1.74 8.16
C SER A 371 -0.78 1.48 9.16
N VAL A 372 -1.86 2.25 9.07
CA VAL A 372 -3.09 1.92 9.80
C VAL A 372 -3.78 0.78 9.08
N ILE A 373 -3.94 -0.33 9.80
CA ILE A 373 -4.69 -1.49 9.33
C ILE A 373 -6.08 -1.48 9.96
N THR A 374 -7.08 -1.93 9.20
CA THR A 374 -8.46 -2.03 9.69
C THR A 374 -9.03 -3.39 9.35
N SER A 375 -9.96 -3.86 10.19
CA SER A 375 -10.78 -5.01 9.81
C SER A 375 -11.74 -4.62 8.67
N PRO A 376 -12.20 -5.57 7.82
CA PRO A 376 -13.08 -5.27 6.70
C PRO A 376 -14.35 -4.48 7.06
N SER A 377 -15.02 -4.81 8.16
CA SER A 377 -16.17 -4.06 8.70
C SER A 377 -15.80 -2.68 9.25
N GLY A 378 -14.50 -2.42 9.46
CA GLY A 378 -13.98 -1.24 10.11
C GLY A 378 -14.22 -1.19 11.62
N ARG A 379 -14.63 -2.29 12.25
CA ARG A 379 -14.82 -2.33 13.71
C ARG A 379 -13.50 -2.22 14.47
N TYR A 380 -12.45 -2.87 13.95
CA TYR A 380 -11.13 -2.86 14.57
C TYR A 380 -10.15 -2.01 13.76
N LEU A 381 -9.22 -1.38 14.46
CA LEU A 381 -8.15 -0.58 13.88
C LEU A 381 -6.86 -0.80 14.67
N ALA A 382 -5.75 -0.97 13.98
CA ALA A 382 -4.43 -1.04 14.60
C ALA A 382 -3.39 -0.26 13.79
N ALA A 383 -2.31 0.12 14.46
CA ALA A 383 -1.07 0.56 13.83
C ALA A 383 0.08 0.28 14.81
N GLY A 384 1.17 -0.30 14.34
CA GLY A 384 2.28 -0.63 15.23
C GLY A 384 1.81 -1.55 16.38
N PRO A 385 2.13 -1.19 17.65
CA PRO A 385 1.78 -1.97 18.84
C PRO A 385 0.41 -1.62 19.44
N VAL A 386 -0.39 -0.76 18.80
CA VAL A 386 -1.69 -0.34 19.35
C VAL A 386 -2.85 -0.88 18.53
N VAL A 387 -3.90 -1.33 19.20
CA VAL A 387 -5.11 -1.86 18.57
C VAL A 387 -6.36 -1.46 19.32
N PHE A 388 -7.45 -1.20 18.60
CA PHE A 388 -8.71 -0.70 19.13
C PHE A 388 -9.89 -1.54 18.66
N ASP A 389 -10.82 -1.81 19.59
CA ASP A 389 -12.21 -2.17 19.30
C ASP A 389 -13.04 -0.88 19.36
N LEU A 390 -13.41 -0.36 18.19
CA LEU A 390 -14.09 0.94 18.07
C LEU A 390 -15.55 0.88 18.52
N GLU A 391 -16.17 -0.30 18.46
CA GLU A 391 -17.53 -0.50 18.95
C GLU A 391 -17.55 -0.47 20.49
N ARG A 392 -16.60 -1.16 21.11
CA ARG A 392 -16.46 -1.17 22.59
C ARG A 392 -15.70 0.05 23.13
N LYS A 393 -15.10 0.86 22.26
CA LYS A 393 -14.25 2.02 22.57
C LYS A 393 -13.09 1.67 23.50
N LYS A 394 -12.50 0.50 23.30
CA LYS A 394 -11.37 -0.01 24.09
C LYS A 394 -10.15 -0.17 23.20
N GLY A 395 -8.96 -0.05 23.79
CA GLY A 395 -7.71 -0.38 23.13
C GLY A 395 -6.87 -1.37 23.94
N ILE A 396 -5.94 -2.04 23.26
CA ILE A 396 -4.93 -2.92 23.84
C ILE A 396 -3.55 -2.40 23.43
N CYS A 397 -2.66 -2.29 24.41
CA CYS A 397 -1.26 -1.91 24.24
C CYS A 397 -0.42 -3.18 24.13
N LEU A 398 0.21 -3.40 22.98
CA LEU A 398 1.09 -4.55 22.71
C LEU A 398 2.57 -4.17 22.77
N GLU A 399 2.87 -2.98 23.27
CA GLU A 399 4.24 -2.52 23.53
C GLU A 399 4.93 -3.43 24.55
N GLY A 400 6.24 -3.61 24.42
CA GLY A 400 7.03 -4.37 25.37
C GLY A 400 7.16 -3.66 26.71
N ASP A 401 7.33 -4.43 27.77
CA ASP A 401 7.39 -3.96 29.17
C ASP A 401 8.60 -4.55 29.92
N GLY A 402 9.65 -4.93 29.19
CA GLY A 402 10.85 -5.59 29.71
C GLY A 402 10.69 -7.10 29.91
N ASP A 403 9.50 -7.57 30.29
CA ASP A 403 9.18 -9.00 30.42
C ASP A 403 8.55 -9.58 29.15
N ARG A 404 7.96 -8.73 28.30
CA ARG A 404 7.37 -9.09 27.01
C ARG A 404 7.97 -8.26 25.88
N LYS A 405 8.18 -8.89 24.72
CA LYS A 405 8.57 -8.20 23.48
C LYS A 405 7.38 -7.46 22.86
N THR A 406 7.66 -6.35 22.17
CA THR A 406 6.67 -5.60 21.39
C THR A 406 6.09 -6.46 20.27
N ILE A 407 4.78 -6.36 20.01
CA ILE A 407 4.11 -7.03 18.89
C ILE A 407 3.53 -5.98 17.96
N VAL A 408 3.94 -5.99 16.70
CA VAL A 408 3.40 -5.12 15.65
C VAL A 408 2.38 -5.88 14.83
N LEU A 409 1.15 -5.36 14.77
CA LEU A 409 0.07 -5.98 14.02
C LEU A 409 0.14 -5.64 12.53
N ALA A 410 -0.18 -6.62 11.69
CA ALA A 410 -0.18 -6.50 10.23
C ALA A 410 -1.56 -6.76 9.61
N SER A 411 -2.47 -7.48 10.26
CA SER A 411 -3.84 -7.66 9.77
C SER A 411 -4.87 -7.96 10.87
N LEU A 412 -6.14 -7.67 10.57
CA LEU A 412 -7.28 -7.72 11.50
C LEU A 412 -8.51 -8.35 10.86
N ARG A 413 -9.13 -9.34 11.52
CA ARG A 413 -10.39 -9.96 11.12
C ARG A 413 -11.58 -9.29 11.80
N ASP A 414 -12.76 -9.45 11.21
CA ASP A 414 -14.01 -8.91 11.78
C ASP A 414 -14.50 -9.65 13.04
N ASP A 415 -13.99 -10.85 13.30
CA ASP A 415 -14.22 -11.56 14.55
C ASP A 415 -13.37 -11.03 15.73
N GLY A 416 -12.41 -10.12 15.45
CA GLY A 416 -11.48 -9.59 16.46
C GLY A 416 -10.14 -10.32 16.52
N THR A 417 -9.90 -11.31 15.66
CA THR A 417 -8.58 -11.94 15.56
C THR A 417 -7.60 -11.03 14.83
N ALA A 418 -6.46 -10.74 15.43
CA ALA A 418 -5.36 -9.99 14.83
C ALA A 418 -4.14 -10.89 14.61
N TYR A 419 -3.37 -10.60 13.56
CA TYR A 419 -2.09 -11.26 13.29
C TYR A 419 -0.99 -10.20 13.19
N GLY A 420 0.17 -10.53 13.74
CA GLY A 420 1.31 -9.63 13.76
C GLY A 420 2.61 -10.37 14.00
N GLN A 421 3.69 -9.61 14.11
CA GLN A 421 5.03 -10.14 14.34
C GLN A 421 5.60 -9.59 15.64
N VAL A 422 6.34 -10.43 16.34
CA VAL A 422 7.13 -10.02 17.50
C VAL A 422 8.33 -9.21 17.00
N GLN A 423 8.48 -7.98 17.47
CA GLN A 423 9.63 -7.15 17.14
C GLN A 423 10.85 -7.64 17.92
N GLU A 424 11.96 -7.84 17.21
CA GLU A 424 13.22 -8.25 17.81
C GLU A 424 14.14 -7.06 18.07
N ASP A 425 14.93 -7.13 19.14
CA ASP A 425 15.91 -6.09 19.49
C ASP A 425 17.13 -6.05 18.56
N SER A 426 17.32 -7.06 17.72
CA SER A 426 18.46 -7.21 16.83
C SER A 426 18.02 -7.71 15.45
N PRO A 427 18.54 -7.14 14.35
CA PRO A 427 18.24 -7.60 13.01
C PRO A 427 18.81 -9.01 12.76
N GLY A 428 18.06 -9.86 12.07
CA GLY A 428 18.54 -11.17 11.56
C GLY A 428 17.90 -12.42 12.17
N GLY A 429 16.94 -12.29 13.09
CA GLY A 429 16.10 -13.42 13.51
C GLY A 429 14.94 -13.67 12.56
N GLU A 430 14.49 -14.92 12.47
CA GLU A 430 13.25 -15.24 11.75
C GLU A 430 12.04 -14.63 12.48
N PRO A 431 11.12 -13.95 11.76
CA PRO A 431 9.99 -13.30 12.39
C PRO A 431 9.10 -14.33 13.09
N VAL A 432 8.81 -14.08 14.38
CA VAL A 432 7.87 -14.90 15.14
C VAL A 432 6.48 -14.30 14.99
N VAL A 433 5.55 -15.07 14.41
CA VAL A 433 4.17 -14.63 14.24
C VAL A 433 3.37 -14.84 15.52
N ALA A 434 2.61 -13.83 15.90
CA ALA A 434 1.67 -13.85 17.01
C ALA A 434 0.24 -13.63 16.52
N GLN A 435 -0.70 -14.28 17.19
CA GLN A 435 -2.14 -14.09 17.05
C GLN A 435 -2.70 -13.48 18.32
N LEU A 436 -3.62 -12.54 18.19
CA LEU A 436 -4.35 -11.94 19.29
C LEU A 436 -5.86 -12.10 19.06
N ASP A 437 -6.62 -12.35 20.13
CA ASP A 437 -8.08 -12.27 20.12
C ASP A 437 -8.52 -11.03 20.92
N LEU A 438 -9.01 -10.01 20.21
CA LEU A 438 -9.49 -8.75 20.80
C LEU A 438 -10.82 -8.91 21.55
N ALA A 439 -11.53 -10.02 21.35
CA ALA A 439 -12.73 -10.35 22.10
C ALA A 439 -12.43 -11.11 23.41
N ALA A 440 -11.24 -11.70 23.54
CA ALA A 440 -10.81 -12.35 24.76
C ALA A 440 -10.63 -11.35 25.91
N ALA A 441 -10.94 -11.78 27.13
CA ALA A 441 -10.94 -10.90 28.31
C ALA A 441 -9.52 -10.52 28.76
N ASP A 442 -8.53 -11.37 28.52
CA ASP A 442 -7.12 -11.15 28.87
C ASP A 442 -6.32 -10.52 27.73
N GLY A 443 -6.80 -10.59 26.49
CA GLY A 443 -6.10 -10.07 25.32
C GLY A 443 -4.69 -10.65 25.17
N ALA A 444 -4.47 -11.89 25.64
CA ALA A 444 -3.14 -12.48 25.67
C ALA A 444 -2.73 -12.93 24.26
N PRO A 445 -1.57 -12.48 23.73
CA PRO A 445 -1.07 -12.95 22.45
C PRO A 445 -0.68 -14.44 22.52
N LYS A 446 -0.99 -15.18 21.46
CA LYS A 446 -0.59 -16.56 21.23
C LYS A 446 0.47 -16.62 20.13
N VAL A 447 1.62 -17.20 20.42
CA VAL A 447 2.66 -17.47 19.41
C VAL A 447 2.18 -18.57 18.45
N LEU A 448 2.26 -18.29 17.15
CA LEU A 448 2.00 -19.28 16.10
C LEU A 448 3.27 -20.03 15.68
N GLY A 449 4.43 -19.39 15.83
CA GLY A 449 5.74 -19.98 15.57
C GLY A 449 6.49 -19.31 14.40
N MET A 450 7.71 -19.79 14.15
CA MET A 450 8.53 -19.38 13.01
C MET A 450 8.00 -19.98 11.70
N GLY A 451 8.20 -19.27 10.60
CA GLY A 451 7.81 -19.70 9.25
C GLY A 451 6.29 -19.76 9.00
N VAL A 452 5.47 -19.29 9.93
CA VAL A 452 4.04 -19.05 9.70
C VAL A 452 3.89 -17.75 8.95
N GLU A 453 3.12 -17.73 7.88
CA GLU A 453 2.87 -16.54 7.09
C GLU A 453 1.84 -15.63 7.76
N THR A 454 2.11 -14.33 7.74
CA THR A 454 1.14 -13.33 8.20
C THR A 454 0.26 -12.90 7.03
N PRO A 455 -1.08 -12.96 7.13
CA PRO A 455 -1.93 -12.49 6.06
C PRO A 455 -1.74 -10.99 5.84
N PHE A 456 -1.47 -10.61 4.59
CA PHE A 456 -1.37 -9.23 4.12
C PHE A 456 -2.73 -8.54 4.14
N HIS A 457 -3.79 -9.27 3.78
CA HIS A 457 -5.17 -8.86 4.02
C HIS A 457 -6.00 -10.04 4.54
N THR A 458 -7.02 -9.73 5.33
CA THR A 458 -7.97 -10.66 5.93
C THR A 458 -9.33 -10.54 5.24
N ASP A 459 -10.07 -11.65 5.24
CA ASP A 459 -11.46 -11.73 4.75
C ASP A 459 -11.70 -11.14 3.35
N VAL A 460 -10.80 -11.47 2.42
CA VAL A 460 -11.06 -11.26 0.99
C VAL A 460 -11.98 -12.38 0.51
N SER A 461 -13.30 -12.21 0.71
CA SER A 461 -14.31 -13.25 0.42
C SER A 461 -14.17 -14.48 1.32
N GLY A 462 -13.96 -14.30 2.63
CA GLY A 462 -13.70 -15.41 3.56
C GLY A 462 -12.35 -16.09 3.31
N SER A 463 -11.34 -15.34 2.88
CA SER A 463 -9.98 -15.83 2.63
C SER A 463 -8.94 -14.85 3.14
N GLY A 464 -7.78 -15.36 3.57
CA GLY A 464 -6.58 -14.56 3.80
C GLY A 464 -5.78 -14.41 2.52
N LEU A 465 -5.31 -13.19 2.22
CA LEU A 465 -4.36 -12.89 1.17
C LEU A 465 -2.94 -12.90 1.76
N PHE A 466 -2.06 -13.70 1.20
CA PHE A 466 -0.66 -13.85 1.58
C PHE A 466 0.22 -13.46 0.40
N VAL A 467 1.32 -12.79 0.71
CA VAL A 467 2.31 -12.33 -0.27
C VAL A 467 3.67 -12.83 0.19
N THR A 468 4.26 -13.74 -0.56
CA THR A 468 5.57 -14.35 -0.25
C THR A 468 6.47 -14.31 -1.47
N ARG A 469 7.71 -14.78 -1.34
CA ARG A 469 8.54 -15.18 -2.49
C ARG A 469 8.63 -16.70 -2.57
N ASP A 470 8.75 -17.24 -3.78
CA ASP A 470 9.02 -18.66 -4.00
C ASP A 470 10.52 -18.96 -4.15
N ASP A 471 10.87 -20.23 -4.34
CA ASP A 471 12.26 -20.71 -4.43
C ASP A 471 13.05 -20.07 -5.59
N ASP A 472 12.35 -19.53 -6.59
CA ASP A 472 12.93 -18.80 -7.72
C ASP A 472 12.93 -17.27 -7.48
N GLU A 473 12.70 -16.84 -6.23
CA GLU A 473 12.59 -15.45 -5.77
C GLU A 473 11.43 -14.67 -6.43
N ASN A 474 10.49 -15.34 -7.09
CA ASN A 474 9.34 -14.67 -7.68
C ASN A 474 8.33 -14.32 -6.60
N VAL A 475 7.67 -13.17 -6.74
CA VAL A 475 6.55 -12.84 -5.85
C VAL A 475 5.40 -13.82 -6.09
N ARG A 476 4.92 -14.43 -5.02
CA ARG A 476 3.76 -15.32 -4.99
C ARG A 476 2.62 -14.69 -4.23
N ILE A 477 1.48 -14.62 -4.90
CA ILE A 477 0.21 -14.15 -4.34
C ILE A 477 -0.64 -15.37 -4.07
N SER A 478 -1.06 -15.54 -2.82
CA SER A 478 -1.78 -16.73 -2.36
C SER A 478 -3.04 -16.33 -1.60
N LEU A 479 -4.21 -16.75 -2.08
CA LEU A 479 -5.41 -16.72 -1.25
C LEU A 479 -5.63 -18.07 -0.60
N ARG A 480 -5.90 -18.05 0.71
CA ARG A 480 -6.26 -19.25 1.48
C ARG A 480 -7.61 -19.06 2.13
N GLY A 481 -8.54 -19.95 1.80
CA GLY A 481 -9.90 -19.94 2.33
C GLY A 481 -9.92 -20.19 3.83
N GLU A 482 -10.88 -19.59 4.52
CA GLU A 482 -11.15 -19.90 5.92
C GLU A 482 -11.68 -21.33 6.09
N ARG A 483 -11.50 -21.89 7.29
CA ARG A 483 -11.84 -23.29 7.59
C ARG A 483 -13.33 -23.56 7.77
#